data_AF-A0A4P9XWF1-F1
#
_entry.id   AF-A0A4P9XWF1-F1
#
_cell.length_a   1.000
_cell.length_b   1.000
_cell.length_c   1.000
_cell.angle_alpha   90.00
_cell.angle_beta   90.00
_cell.angle_gamma   90.00
#
_symmetry.space_group_name_H-M   'P 1'
#
loop_
_entity.id
_entity.type
_entity.pdbx_description
1 polymer ?
#
loop_
_entity_poly.entity_id
_entity_poly.type
_entity_poly.pdbx_seq_one_letter_code
_entity_poly.pdbx_strand_id
1 'polypeptide(L)'
;MFAKRRAELAPAYQDKNDKCPICRSERYMNTTMRLLVGPCFHTMCDSCIDRLFAQGPAPCPICHQILRKMAFVEPTFEDLGVEKEVRIRKRLAETFNKRPEDFATLREYNDYLEDVEEISMSRTATLQHMT
;
A
#
# COMPACT_ATOMS: atom_id res chain seq x y z
N MET A 1 26.63 -15.68 15.19
CA MET A 1 25.28 -15.71 15.81
C MET A 1 24.59 -14.39 15.51
N PHE A 2 23.86 -14.31 14.39
CA PHE A 2 23.18 -13.07 13.97
C PHE A 2 21.80 -13.03 14.60
N ALA A 3 21.62 -12.14 15.57
CA ALA A 3 20.32 -11.86 16.18
C ALA A 3 19.42 -11.19 15.14
N LYS A 4 18.45 -11.93 14.59
CA LYS A 4 17.31 -11.36 13.89
C LYS A 4 16.48 -10.58 14.91
N ARG A 5 16.73 -9.27 15.03
CA ARG A 5 15.80 -8.36 15.72
C ARG A 5 14.46 -8.47 15.00
N ARG A 6 13.50 -9.11 15.67
CA ARG A 6 12.08 -9.04 15.29
C ARG A 6 11.73 -7.56 15.25
N ALA A 7 11.27 -7.09 14.10
CA ALA A 7 10.58 -5.82 14.01
C ALA A 7 9.41 -5.89 15.01
N GLU A 8 9.48 -5.07 16.07
CA GLU A 8 8.31 -4.72 16.85
C GLU A 8 7.31 -4.11 15.87
N LEU A 9 6.31 -4.91 15.50
CA LEU A 9 5.16 -4.47 14.73
C LEU A 9 4.50 -3.37 15.55
N ALA A 10 4.64 -2.13 15.10
CA ALA A 10 3.90 -1.00 15.63
C ALA A 10 2.43 -1.38 15.76
N PRO A 11 1.74 -0.98 16.85
CA PRO A 11 0.32 -1.27 16.99
C PRO A 11 -0.40 -0.74 15.75
N ALA A 12 -1.10 -1.62 15.03
CA ALA A 12 -1.92 -1.25 13.88
C ALA A 12 -2.89 -0.17 14.34
N TYR A 13 -2.62 1.08 13.97
CA TYR A 13 -3.43 2.21 14.38
C TYR A 13 -4.79 2.11 13.69
N GLN A 14 -5.86 2.20 14.48
CA GLN A 14 -7.23 2.05 14.03
C GLN A 14 -7.88 3.42 13.97
N ASP A 15 -7.99 4.01 12.78
CA ASP A 15 -8.87 5.15 12.59
C ASP A 15 -10.31 4.71 12.92
N LYS A 16 -10.92 5.42 13.85
CA LYS A 16 -12.25 5.13 14.40
C LYS A 16 -13.37 5.51 13.44
N ASN A 17 -13.06 6.21 12.34
CA ASN A 17 -14.06 6.74 11.42
C ASN A 17 -14.10 6.01 10.07
N ASP A 18 -13.25 5.02 9.83
CA ASP A 18 -13.26 4.27 8.59
C ASP A 18 -14.47 3.31 8.51
N LYS A 19 -15.32 3.56 7.51
CA LYS A 19 -16.53 2.76 7.23
C LYS A 19 -16.28 1.88 6.01
N CYS A 20 -16.74 0.63 6.05
CA CYS A 20 -16.68 -0.22 4.86
C CYS A 20 -17.64 0.33 3.78
N PRO A 21 -17.20 0.52 2.52
CA PRO A 21 -18.04 1.08 1.46
C PRO A 21 -19.20 0.15 1.04
N ILE A 22 -19.12 -1.15 1.37
CA ILE A 22 -20.09 -2.16 0.95
C ILE A 22 -21.19 -2.38 1.98
N CYS A 23 -20.82 -2.65 3.24
CA CYS A 23 -21.82 -2.89 4.28
C CYS A 23 -22.19 -1.63 5.07
N ARG A 24 -21.46 -0.52 4.88
CA ARG A 24 -21.61 0.75 5.62
C ARG A 24 -21.61 0.59 7.14
N SER A 25 -21.20 -0.58 7.64
CA SER A 25 -21.16 -0.85 9.07
C SER A 25 -20.04 -0.04 9.68
N GLU A 26 -20.40 0.73 10.71
CA GLU A 26 -19.45 1.52 11.47
C GLU A 26 -18.72 0.61 12.46
N ARG A 27 -17.41 0.82 12.62
CA ARG A 27 -16.58 0.07 13.59
C ARG A 27 -17.12 0.13 15.02
N TYR A 28 -17.96 1.12 15.35
CA TYR A 28 -18.64 1.25 16.64
C TYR A 28 -19.53 0.03 16.98
N MET A 29 -20.12 -0.63 15.98
CA MET A 29 -20.97 -1.81 16.20
C MET A 29 -20.17 -3.10 16.37
N ASN A 30 -18.90 -3.14 15.94
CA ASN A 30 -18.03 -4.32 15.98
C ASN A 30 -16.56 -3.92 16.17
N THR A 31 -16.09 -3.82 17.42
CA THR A 31 -14.69 -3.45 17.76
C THR A 31 -13.63 -4.42 17.20
N THR A 32 -14.01 -5.62 16.76
CA THR A 32 -13.11 -6.62 16.16
C THR A 32 -13.02 -6.54 14.63
N MET A 33 -13.76 -5.62 14.00
CA MET A 33 -13.84 -5.51 12.55
C MET A 33 -12.52 -4.95 11.98
N ARG A 34 -11.85 -5.76 11.14
CA ARG A 34 -10.62 -5.37 10.46
C ARG A 34 -10.94 -4.87 9.05
N LEU A 35 -10.34 -3.75 8.70
CA LEU A 35 -10.33 -3.24 7.34
C LEU A 35 -9.01 -3.65 6.68
N LEU A 36 -9.12 -4.26 5.52
CA LEU A 36 -8.00 -4.71 4.70
C LEU A 36 -7.92 -3.85 3.45
N VAL A 37 -6.70 -3.66 2.96
CA VAL A 37 -6.40 -2.89 1.74
C VAL A 37 -5.99 -3.85 0.63
N GLY A 38 -6.63 -3.70 -0.53
CA GLY A 38 -6.26 -4.44 -1.74
C GLY A 38 -5.10 -3.80 -2.50
N PRO A 39 -4.53 -4.46 -3.52
CA PRO A 39 -3.43 -3.88 -4.30
C PRO A 39 -3.86 -2.69 -5.17
N CYS A 40 -5.17 -2.46 -5.31
CA CYS A 40 -5.78 -1.26 -5.91
C CYS A 40 -5.92 -0.09 -4.92
N PHE A 41 -5.43 -0.24 -3.68
CA PHE A 41 -5.51 0.74 -2.60
C PHE A 41 -6.93 1.10 -2.14
N HIS A 42 -7.89 0.19 -2.34
CA HIS A 42 -9.23 0.32 -1.77
C HIS A 42 -9.38 -0.52 -0.50
N THR A 43 -10.04 0.07 0.51
CA THR A 43 -10.32 -0.54 1.82
C THR A 43 -11.67 -1.26 1.83
N MET A 44 -11.71 -2.46 2.41
CA MET A 44 -12.95 -3.22 2.65
C MET A 44 -12.82 -4.02 3.94
N CYS A 45 -13.94 -4.39 4.55
CA CYS A 45 -13.91 -5.24 5.74
C CYS A 45 -13.73 -6.71 5.40
N ASP A 46 -13.13 -7.45 6.33
CA ASP A 46 -12.86 -8.88 6.20
C ASP A 46 -14.11 -9.69 5.79
N SER A 47 -15.27 -9.42 6.42
CA SER A 47 -16.53 -10.11 6.10
C SER A 47 -17.07 -9.80 4.70
N CYS A 48 -16.89 -8.57 4.20
CA CYS A 48 -17.27 -8.25 2.81
C CYS A 48 -16.32 -8.87 1.82
N ILE A 49 -15.02 -8.92 2.12
CA ILE A 49 -14.02 -9.60 1.27
C ILE A 49 -14.34 -11.08 1.20
N ASP A 50 -14.60 -11.73 2.32
CA ASP A 50 -14.94 -13.16 2.36
C ASP A 50 -16.16 -13.49 1.52
N ARG A 51 -17.21 -12.67 1.60
CA ARG A 51 -18.43 -12.88 0.81
C ARG A 51 -18.25 -12.58 -0.68
N LEU A 52 -17.58 -11.48 -1.03
CA LEU A 52 -17.41 -11.05 -2.43
C LEU A 52 -16.45 -11.97 -3.19
N PHE A 53 -15.40 -12.46 -2.53
CA PHE A 53 -14.36 -13.29 -3.15
C PHE A 53 -14.53 -14.79 -2.84
N ALA A 54 -15.65 -15.22 -2.25
CA ALA A 54 -15.94 -16.62 -1.93
C ALA A 54 -15.92 -17.54 -3.17
N GLN A 55 -16.43 -17.04 -4.30
CA GLN A 55 -16.58 -17.80 -5.54
C GLN A 55 -15.33 -17.76 -6.44
N GLY A 56 -14.27 -17.05 -6.02
CA GLY A 56 -13.02 -16.94 -6.77
C GLY A 56 -12.58 -15.49 -7.00
N PRO A 57 -11.71 -15.24 -8.00
CA PRO A 57 -11.25 -13.90 -8.31
C PRO A 57 -12.42 -13.03 -8.79
N ALA A 58 -12.67 -11.94 -8.08
CA ALA A 58 -13.78 -11.02 -8.34
C ALA A 58 -13.26 -9.60 -8.63
N PRO A 59 -14.04 -8.76 -9.34
CA PRO A 59 -13.68 -7.36 -9.53
C PRO A 59 -13.81 -6.59 -8.21
N CYS A 60 -12.89 -5.64 -7.99
CA CYS A 60 -13.04 -4.64 -6.94
C CYS A 60 -14.32 -3.82 -7.18
N PRO A 61 -15.19 -3.61 -6.18
CA PRO A 61 -16.44 -2.87 -6.35
C PRO A 61 -16.26 -1.36 -6.63
N ILE A 62 -15.04 -0.83 -6.48
CA ILE A 62 -14.74 0.60 -6.69
C ILE A 62 -14.05 0.80 -8.05
N CYS A 63 -12.95 0.09 -8.31
CA CYS A 63 -12.16 0.26 -9.54
C CYS A 63 -12.27 -0.90 -10.54
N HIS A 64 -13.09 -1.90 -10.28
CA HIS A 64 -13.35 -3.05 -11.16
C HIS A 64 -12.13 -3.90 -11.54
N GLN A 65 -10.97 -3.66 -10.93
CA GLN A 65 -9.79 -4.50 -11.13
C GLN A 65 -10.03 -5.89 -10.55
N ILE A 66 -9.67 -6.94 -11.29
CA ILE A 66 -9.80 -8.33 -10.82
C ILE A 66 -8.76 -8.62 -9.74
N LEU A 67 -9.23 -8.97 -8.54
CA LEU A 67 -8.40 -9.21 -7.36
C LEU A 67 -8.63 -10.60 -6.78
N ARG A 68 -7.68 -11.05 -5.95
CA ARG A 68 -7.78 -12.29 -5.19
C ARG A 68 -7.87 -11.98 -3.71
N LYS A 69 -8.59 -12.81 -2.94
CA LYS A 69 -8.72 -12.68 -1.48
C LYS A 69 -7.36 -12.56 -0.78
N MET A 70 -6.37 -13.37 -1.17
CA MET A 70 -5.02 -13.36 -0.57
C MET A 70 -4.22 -12.07 -0.83
N ALA A 71 -4.67 -11.22 -1.77
CA ALA A 71 -3.99 -9.97 -2.07
C ALA A 71 -4.38 -8.83 -1.13
N PHE A 72 -5.38 -9.03 -0.27
CA PHE A 72 -5.79 -8.06 0.75
C PHE A 72 -4.92 -8.22 2.00
N VAL A 73 -4.37 -7.11 2.49
CA VAL A 73 -3.46 -7.07 3.64
C VAL A 73 -3.94 -5.99 4.62
N GLU A 74 -3.68 -6.18 5.92
CA GLU A 74 -3.93 -5.14 6.93
C GLU A 74 -3.02 -3.92 6.64
N PRO A 75 -3.56 -2.69 6.56
CA PRO A 75 -2.76 -1.49 6.33
C PRO A 75 -1.79 -1.27 7.50
N THR A 76 -0.58 -0.82 7.18
CA THR A 76 0.44 -0.50 8.20
C THR A 76 0.46 1.00 8.56
N PHE A 77 0.05 1.85 7.62
CA PHE A 77 -0.02 3.30 7.78
C PHE A 77 -1.48 3.80 7.77
N GLU A 78 -1.72 4.96 8.39
CA GLU A 78 -3.01 5.67 8.40
C GLU A 78 -3.37 6.19 6.99
N ASP A 79 -2.39 6.80 6.31
CA ASP A 79 -2.57 7.34 4.97
C ASP A 79 -2.26 6.27 3.89
N LEU A 80 -3.29 5.92 3.11
CA LEU A 80 -3.17 5.04 1.94
C LEU A 80 -2.23 5.61 0.87
N GLY A 81 -2.07 6.94 0.82
CA GLY A 81 -1.07 7.63 0.01
C GLY A 81 0.36 7.24 0.41
N VAL A 82 0.66 7.23 1.70
CA VAL A 82 1.96 6.81 2.24
C VAL A 82 2.21 5.32 1.98
N GLU A 83 1.22 4.44 2.22
CA GLU A 83 1.35 3.01 1.92
C GLU A 83 1.65 2.77 0.42
N LYS A 84 1.01 3.53 -0.46
CA LYS A 84 1.27 3.50 -1.90
C LYS A 84 2.67 3.99 -2.26
N GLU A 85 3.09 5.12 -1.70
CA GLU A 85 4.43 5.67 -1.90
C GLU A 85 5.51 4.70 -1.43
N VAL A 86 5.36 4.10 -0.24
CA VAL A 86 6.28 3.08 0.29
C VAL A 86 6.36 1.88 -0.65
N ARG A 87 5.22 1.42 -1.18
CA ARG A 87 5.20 0.30 -2.15
C ARG A 87 5.89 0.67 -3.46
N ILE A 88 5.73 1.89 -3.95
CA ILE A 88 6.41 2.40 -5.14
C ILE A 88 7.92 2.50 -4.89
N ARG A 89 8.35 3.11 -3.78
CA ARG A 89 9.76 3.24 -3.41
C ARG A 89 10.45 1.89 -3.27
N LYS A 90 9.81 0.89 -2.62
CA LYS A 90 10.35 -0.48 -2.53
C LYS A 90 10.59 -1.08 -3.92
N ARG A 91 9.61 -0.95 -4.83
CA ARG A 91 9.73 -1.46 -6.20
C ARG A 91 10.79 -0.73 -7.02
N LEU A 92 10.90 0.60 -6.85
CA LEU A 92 11.93 1.39 -7.51
C LEU A 92 13.31 1.00 -6.99
N ALA A 93 13.51 0.87 -5.68
CA ALA A 93 14.78 0.46 -5.09
C ALA A 93 15.26 -0.94 -5.58
N GLU A 94 14.34 -1.87 -5.85
CA GLU A 94 14.66 -3.17 -6.46
C GLU A 94 15.13 -3.05 -7.92
N THR A 95 14.61 -2.07 -8.66
CA THR A 95 14.91 -1.87 -10.10
C THR A 95 16.11 -0.94 -10.31
N PHE A 96 16.25 0.08 -9.46
CA PHE A 96 17.21 1.18 -9.52
C PHE A 96 18.25 1.04 -8.40
N ASN A 97 19.05 -0.02 -8.46
CA ASN A 97 19.97 -0.43 -7.39
C ASN A 97 21.44 0.01 -7.59
N LYS A 98 21.69 1.02 -8.44
CA LYS A 98 23.05 1.54 -8.68
C LYS A 98 23.62 2.17 -7.41
N ARG A 99 24.90 1.94 -7.16
CA ARG A 99 25.66 2.42 -5.99
C ARG A 99 26.58 3.57 -6.39
N PRO A 100 27.10 4.36 -5.43
CA PRO A 100 28.09 5.41 -5.73
C PRO A 100 29.31 4.90 -6.51
N GLU A 101 29.67 3.63 -6.32
CA GLU A 101 30.78 2.94 -7.00
C GLU A 101 30.56 2.78 -8.51
N ASP A 102 29.31 2.86 -8.98
CA ASP A 102 28.95 2.72 -10.40
C ASP A 102 29.09 4.05 -11.18
N PHE A 103 29.49 5.15 -10.53
CA PHE A 103 29.56 6.49 -11.11
C PHE A 103 30.98 7.06 -11.05
N ALA A 104 31.31 7.94 -12.00
CA ALA A 104 32.64 8.56 -12.07
C ALA A 104 32.77 9.74 -11.09
N THR A 105 31.66 10.42 -10.79
CA THR A 105 31.65 11.58 -9.88
C THR A 105 30.49 11.55 -8.90
N LEU A 106 30.67 12.21 -7.75
CA LEU A 106 29.61 12.37 -6.75
C LEU A 106 28.40 13.14 -7.30
N ARG A 107 28.63 14.04 -8.26
CA ARG A 107 27.57 14.83 -8.90
C ARG A 107 26.64 13.93 -9.72
N GLU A 108 27.20 13.07 -10.56
CA GLU A 108 26.41 12.10 -11.35
C GLU A 108 25.59 11.16 -10.47
N TYR A 109 26.13 10.75 -9.32
CA TYR A 109 25.38 9.95 -8.35
C TYR A 109 24.21 10.72 -7.73
N ASN A 110 24.41 11.99 -7.37
CA ASN A 110 23.33 12.82 -6.84
C ASN A 110 22.26 13.13 -7.89
N ASP A 111 22.66 13.42 -9.13
CA ASP A 111 21.75 13.63 -10.26
C ASP A 111 20.89 12.36 -10.49
N TYR A 112 21.51 11.17 -10.43
CA TYR A 112 20.78 9.89 -10.50
C TYR A 112 19.79 9.69 -9.35
N LEU A 113 20.15 10.07 -8.11
CA LEU A 113 19.22 9.98 -6.97
C LEU A 113 18.03 10.93 -7.14
N GLU A 114 18.26 12.12 -7.67
CA GLU A 114 17.20 13.09 -7.98
C GLU A 114 16.26 12.57 -9.07
N ASP A 115 16.79 12.00 -10.15
CA ASP A 115 15.99 11.34 -11.20
C ASP A 115 15.12 10.20 -10.64
N VAL A 116 15.68 9.38 -9.73
CA VAL A 116 14.93 8.28 -9.10
C VAL A 116 13.78 8.81 -8.24
N GLU A 117 13.99 9.92 -7.52
CA GLU A 117 12.92 10.56 -6.76
C GLU A 117 11.89 11.25 -7.66
N GLU A 118 12.27 11.85 -8.79
CA GLU A 118 11.31 12.38 -9.76
C GLU A 118 10.42 11.26 -10.34
N ILE A 119 10.99 10.09 -10.62
CA ILE A 119 10.23 8.90 -11.03
C ILE A 119 9.32 8.42 -9.90
N SER A 120 9.77 8.49 -8.64
CA SER A 120 8.96 8.12 -7.47
C SER A 120 7.74 9.03 -7.33
N MET A 121 7.96 10.35 -7.44
CA MET A 121 6.94 11.40 -7.34
C MET A 121 5.97 11.40 -8.52
N SER A 122 6.43 11.20 -9.76
CA SER A 122 5.52 11.15 -10.92
C SER A 122 4.51 10.02 -10.80
N ARG A 123 4.93 8.84 -10.30
CA ARG A 123 4.05 7.68 -10.08
C ARG A 123 3.06 7.86 -8.92
N THR A 124 3.35 8.73 -7.96
CA THR A 124 2.40 9.09 -6.89
C THR A 124 1.43 10.19 -7.35
N ALA A 125 1.92 11.19 -8.10
CA ALA A 125 1.18 12.40 -8.50
C ALA A 125 0.17 12.20 -9.65
N THR A 126 0.35 11.22 -10.55
CA THR A 126 -0.55 10.98 -11.71
C THR A 126 -2.00 10.60 -11.35
N LEU A 127 -2.36 10.53 -10.06
CA LEU A 127 -3.70 10.17 -9.60
C LEU A 127 -4.38 11.22 -8.70
N GLN A 128 -3.79 12.40 -8.53
CA GLN A 128 -4.47 13.54 -7.89
C GLN A 128 -5.31 14.39 -8.87
N HIS A 129 -5.26 14.10 -10.18
CA HIS A 129 -5.97 14.86 -11.22
C HIS A 129 -7.17 14.12 -11.86
N MET A 130 -7.72 13.10 -11.21
CA MET A 130 -8.95 12.42 -11.65
C MET A 130 -10.01 12.29 -10.54
N THR A 131 -10.06 13.28 -9.65
CA THR A 131 -11.23 13.56 -8.80
C THR A 131 -12.06 14.67 -9.40
#